data_AF-A0A2J6PVE9-F1
#
_entry.id   AF-A0A2J6PVE9-F1
#
_cell.length_a   1.000
_cell.length_b   1.000
_cell.length_c   1.000
_cell.angle_alpha   90.00
_cell.angle_beta   90.00
_cell.angle_gamma   90.00
#
_symmetry.space_group_name_H-M   'P 1'
#
loop_
_entity.id
_entity.type
_entity.pdbx_description
1 polymer ?
#
loop_
_entity_poly.entity_id
_entity_poly.type
_entity_poly.pdbx_seq_one_letter_code
_entity_poly.pdbx_strand_id
1 'polypeptide(L)'
;MATNFASKRLSKELSKINGQLPPGIALVKAEDFQEWLLDIKVLDQNPLYLNQTYRLKFKFSPSYPIEPPEVTFLLCADRPIPMHPHIYSNGIICLDLLGQQGWSPVQNVESICMSLQSMLTGNTKNERPEGDQQFVANNRRRPRDIDFYYHDNTV
;
A
#
# COMPACT_ATOMS: atom_id res chain seq x y z
N MET A 1 -9.72 28.99 10.36
CA MET A 1 -9.58 27.51 10.33
C MET A 1 -9.16 27.12 8.92
N ALA A 2 -7.89 26.74 8.72
CA ALA A 2 -7.42 26.30 7.42
C ALA A 2 -8.20 25.03 7.04
N THR A 3 -9.07 25.13 6.02
CA THR A 3 -9.70 23.93 5.47
C THR A 3 -8.61 23.09 4.84
N ASN A 4 -8.15 22.07 5.57
CA ASN A 4 -7.01 21.26 5.18
C ASN A 4 -7.33 20.58 3.84
N PHE A 5 -6.59 20.94 2.78
CA PHE A 5 -6.84 20.46 1.42
C PHE A 5 -6.87 18.92 1.37
N ALA A 6 -6.02 18.29 2.19
CA ALA A 6 -5.99 16.85 2.45
C ALA A 6 -7.36 16.32 2.93
N SER A 7 -7.98 16.93 3.94
CA SER A 7 -9.25 16.45 4.49
C SER A 7 -10.40 16.56 3.48
N LYS A 8 -10.42 17.61 2.64
CA LYS A 8 -11.40 17.73 1.55
C LYS A 8 -11.21 16.65 0.48
N ARG A 9 -9.96 16.35 0.13
CA ARG A 9 -9.59 15.29 -0.82
C ARG A 9 -9.97 13.92 -0.27
N LEU A 10 -9.57 13.62 0.96
CA LEU A 10 -9.86 12.36 1.65
C LEU A 10 -11.36 12.16 1.86
N SER A 11 -12.13 13.20 2.20
CA SER A 11 -13.59 13.09 2.29
C SER A 11 -14.20 12.61 0.97
N LYS A 12 -13.75 13.15 -0.17
CA LYS A 12 -14.22 12.73 -1.50
C LYS A 12 -13.81 11.30 -1.84
N GLU A 13 -12.59 10.90 -1.49
CA GLU A 13 -12.12 9.52 -1.69
C GLU A 13 -12.92 8.54 -0.83
N LEU A 14 -13.18 8.87 0.43
CA LEU A 14 -13.97 8.03 1.34
C LEU A 14 -15.41 7.84 0.84
N SER A 15 -16.03 8.90 0.30
CA SER A 15 -17.35 8.80 -0.32
C SER A 15 -17.37 7.87 -1.54
N LYS A 16 -16.30 7.86 -2.35
CA LYS A 16 -16.17 6.92 -3.48
C LYS A 16 -15.97 5.48 -3.01
N ILE A 17 -15.08 5.28 -2.05
CA ILE A 17 -14.78 3.98 -1.43
C ILE A 17 -16.02 3.37 -0.77
N ASN A 18 -16.84 4.17 -0.09
CA ASN A 18 -18.11 3.68 0.48
C ASN A 18 -19.18 3.37 -0.57
N GLY A 19 -19.04 3.90 -1.79
CA GLY A 19 -20.01 3.70 -2.87
C GLY A 19 -19.74 2.42 -3.66
N GLN A 20 -18.58 2.33 -4.29
CA GLN A 20 -18.25 1.21 -5.20
C GLN A 20 -16.76 0.94 -5.19
N LEU A 21 -16.32 -0.04 -4.40
CA LEU A 21 -14.96 -0.56 -4.47
C LEU A 21 -14.82 -1.61 -5.55
N PRO A 22 -13.62 -1.73 -6.17
CA PRO A 22 -13.29 -2.86 -7.02
C PRO A 22 -13.40 -4.19 -6.24
N PRO A 23 -13.73 -5.29 -6.92
CA PRO A 23 -13.90 -6.56 -6.26
C PRO A 23 -12.58 -7.02 -5.61
N GLY A 24 -12.67 -7.60 -4.42
CA GLY A 24 -11.51 -8.00 -3.63
C GLY A 24 -10.87 -6.87 -2.81
N ILE A 25 -11.36 -5.63 -2.90
CA ILE A 25 -10.94 -4.53 -2.02
C ILE A 25 -12.10 -4.19 -1.08
N ALA A 26 -11.83 -4.09 0.21
CA ALA A 26 -12.82 -3.75 1.22
C ALA A 26 -12.29 -2.73 2.21
N LEU A 27 -13.09 -1.70 2.52
CA LEU A 27 -12.76 -0.75 3.58
C LEU A 27 -13.03 -1.39 4.95
N VAL A 28 -12.02 -1.41 5.83
CA VAL A 28 -12.14 -1.94 7.20
C VAL A 28 -12.35 -0.83 8.20
N LYS A 29 -11.55 0.24 8.10
CA LYS A 29 -11.56 1.36 9.04
C LYS A 29 -11.15 2.64 8.34
N ALA A 30 -11.94 3.70 8.51
CA ALA A 30 -11.61 5.06 8.08
C ALA A 30 -12.33 6.08 8.97
N GLU A 31 -12.15 5.95 10.28
CA GLU A 31 -12.76 6.84 11.28
C GLU A 31 -12.17 8.27 11.21
N ASP A 32 -10.88 8.38 10.87
CA ASP A 32 -10.15 9.64 10.79
C ASP A 32 -9.48 9.81 9.42
N PHE A 33 -9.18 11.06 9.05
CA PHE A 33 -8.41 11.39 7.83
C PHE A 33 -6.89 11.24 8.00
N GLN A 34 -6.44 10.51 9.02
CA GLN A 34 -5.03 10.24 9.28
C GLN A 34 -4.63 8.81 8.93
N GLU A 35 -5.50 7.84 9.21
CA GLU A 35 -5.19 6.42 9.07
C GLU A 35 -6.41 5.64 8.59
N TRP A 36 -6.26 4.96 7.46
CA TRP A 36 -7.27 4.05 6.92
C TRP A 36 -6.73 2.62 6.83
N LEU A 37 -7.60 1.66 7.10
CA LEU A 37 -7.33 0.23 6.92
C LEU A 37 -8.22 -0.31 5.82
N LEU A 38 -7.61 -0.98 4.86
CA LEU A 38 -8.29 -1.65 3.76
C LEU A 38 -7.83 -3.10 3.71
N ASP A 39 -8.74 -4.00 3.37
CA ASP A 39 -8.42 -5.38 3.07
C ASP A 39 -8.36 -5.56 1.55
N ILE A 40 -7.36 -6.30 1.09
CA ILE A 40 -7.14 -6.63 -0.32
C ILE A 40 -7.04 -8.15 -0.51
N LYS A 41 -7.74 -8.65 -1.52
CA LYS A 41 -7.79 -10.07 -1.89
C LYS A 41 -7.47 -10.20 -3.37
N VAL A 42 -6.55 -11.11 -3.70
CA VAL A 42 -6.30 -11.52 -5.08
C VAL A 42 -7.46 -12.41 -5.52
N LEU A 43 -8.18 -11.99 -6.55
CA LEU A 43 -9.35 -12.73 -7.07
C LEU A 43 -8.95 -13.82 -8.05
N ASP A 44 -7.80 -13.66 -8.70
CA ASP A 44 -7.26 -14.66 -9.60
C ASP A 44 -6.91 -15.94 -8.87
N GLN A 45 -6.90 -17.04 -9.63
CA GLN A 45 -6.46 -18.35 -9.16
C GLN A 45 -4.92 -18.44 -9.04
N ASN A 46 -4.26 -17.34 -8.64
CA ASN A 46 -2.84 -17.38 -8.37
C ASN A 46 -2.61 -18.29 -7.14
N PRO A 47 -1.89 -19.41 -7.28
CA PRO A 47 -1.72 -20.38 -6.20
C PRO A 47 -1.01 -19.80 -4.97
N LEU A 48 -0.22 -18.73 -5.14
CA LEU A 48 0.52 -18.09 -4.05
C LEU A 48 -0.37 -17.34 -3.07
N TYR A 49 -1.49 -16.78 -3.56
CA TYR A 49 -2.35 -15.85 -2.82
C TYR A 49 -3.81 -16.32 -2.75
N LEU A 50 -4.09 -17.54 -3.21
CA LEU A 50 -5.44 -18.09 -3.30
C LEU A 50 -6.14 -18.04 -1.94
N ASN A 51 -7.33 -17.44 -1.91
CA ASN A 51 -8.17 -17.28 -0.72
C ASN A 51 -7.53 -16.50 0.45
N GLN A 52 -6.39 -15.86 0.24
CA GLN A 52 -5.77 -15.03 1.26
C GLN A 52 -6.28 -13.60 1.18
N THR A 53 -6.45 -12.98 2.34
CA THR A 53 -6.81 -11.57 2.46
C THR A 53 -5.69 -10.87 3.22
N TYR A 54 -5.23 -9.75 2.68
CA TYR A 54 -4.15 -8.96 3.24
C TYR A 54 -4.70 -7.64 3.75
N ARG A 55 -4.16 -7.15 4.86
CA ARG A 55 -4.55 -5.84 5.39
C ARG A 55 -3.52 -4.80 4.99
N LEU A 56 -3.99 -3.72 4.39
CA LEU A 56 -3.25 -2.51 4.10
C LEU A 56 -3.59 -1.44 5.12
N LYS A 57 -2.56 -0.71 5.54
CA LYS A 57 -2.65 0.49 6.35
C LYS A 57 -2.15 1.67 5.53
N PHE A 58 -3.04 2.63 5.34
CA PHE A 58 -2.75 3.91 4.72
C PHE A 58 -2.61 4.94 5.81
N LYS A 59 -1.52 5.70 5.79
CA LYS A 59 -1.30 6.82 6.69
C LYS A 59 -1.07 8.09 5.89
N PHE A 60 -1.91 9.09 6.11
CA PHE A 60 -1.90 10.33 5.35
C PHE A 60 -1.10 11.40 6.08
N SER A 61 -0.26 12.12 5.33
CA SER A 61 0.39 13.34 5.82
C SER A 61 -0.55 14.54 5.65
N PRO A 62 -0.35 15.65 6.39
CA PRO A 62 -1.10 16.88 6.17
C PRO A 62 -0.88 17.48 4.76
N SER A 63 0.18 17.09 4.06
CA SER A 63 0.49 17.53 2.69
C SER A 63 -0.16 16.67 1.61
N TYR A 64 -0.89 15.60 1.96
CA TYR A 64 -1.62 14.79 0.99
C TYR A 64 -2.64 15.66 0.21
N PRO A 65 -2.81 15.50 -1.12
CA PRO A 65 -2.23 14.49 -2.01
C PRO A 65 -0.91 14.92 -2.69
N ILE A 66 -0.28 16.03 -2.28
CA ILE A 66 0.99 16.47 -2.86
C ILE A 66 2.09 15.46 -2.51
N GLU A 67 2.13 15.02 -1.25
CA GLU A 67 2.96 13.90 -0.81
C GLU A 67 2.18 12.57 -0.91
N PRO A 68 2.87 11.45 -1.21
CA PRO A 68 2.27 10.13 -1.15
C PRO A 68 1.84 9.77 0.30
N PRO A 69 0.79 8.95 0.45
CA PRO A 69 0.48 8.34 1.74
C PRO A 69 1.51 7.24 2.06
N GLU A 70 1.75 6.99 3.35
CA GLU A 70 2.52 5.82 3.75
C GLU A 70 1.60 4.59 3.66
N VAL A 71 2.00 3.59 2.88
CA VAL A 71 1.22 2.36 2.71
C VAL A 71 2.04 1.16 3.15
N THR A 72 1.50 0.38 4.08
CA THR A 72 2.15 -0.85 4.56
C THR A 72 1.15 -1.99 4.72
N PHE A 73 1.62 -3.22 4.52
CA PHE A 73 0.88 -4.41 4.90
C PHE A 73 0.97 -4.61 6.41
N LEU A 74 -0.18 -4.79 7.06
CA LEU A 74 -0.24 -5.13 8.47
C LEU A 74 -0.29 -6.63 8.66
N LEU A 75 0.63 -7.14 9.47
CA LEU A 75 0.54 -8.49 10.02
C LEU A 75 -0.59 -8.53 11.07
N CYS A 76 -1.66 -9.26 10.76
CA CYS A 76 -2.74 -9.57 11.69
C CYS A 76 -2.80 -11.10 11.90
N ALA A 77 -3.45 -11.55 12.98
CA ALA A 77 -3.59 -12.97 13.29
C ALA A 77 -4.14 -13.80 12.10
N ASP A 78 -5.14 -13.27 11.40
CA ASP A 78 -5.78 -13.94 10.25
C ASP A 78 -5.33 -13.40 8.89
N ARG A 79 -4.43 -12.41 8.85
CA ARG A 79 -3.99 -11.75 7.62
C ARG A 79 -2.46 -11.62 7.64
N PRO A 80 -1.73 -12.58 7.03
CA PRO A 80 -0.28 -12.51 6.96
C PRO A 80 0.18 -11.34 6.07
N ILE A 81 1.48 -11.07 6.01
CA ILE A 81 2.05 -10.17 5.00
C ILE A 81 2.35 -11.00 3.75
N PRO A 82 1.91 -10.57 2.56
CA PRO A 82 2.16 -11.32 1.33
C PRO A 82 3.67 -11.45 1.07
N MET A 83 4.09 -12.63 0.59
CA MET A 83 5.47 -12.90 0.20
C MET A 83 5.66 -12.46 -1.25
N HIS A 84 6.35 -11.33 -1.43
CA HIS A 84 6.51 -10.71 -2.74
C HIS A 84 7.90 -10.07 -2.85
N PRO A 85 8.56 -10.07 -4.02
CA PRO A 85 9.89 -9.47 -4.21
C PRO A 85 9.97 -7.96 -3.94
N HIS A 86 8.82 -7.29 -3.85
CA HIS A 86 8.69 -5.87 -3.49
C HIS A 86 8.09 -5.62 -2.10
N ILE A 87 7.86 -6.66 -1.28
CA ILE A 87 7.22 -6.53 0.03
C ILE A 87 8.10 -7.14 1.12
N TYR A 88 8.58 -6.28 2.01
CA TYR A 88 9.40 -6.67 3.15
C TYR A 88 8.57 -7.40 4.23
N SER A 89 9.22 -8.19 5.07
CA SER A 89 8.58 -8.97 6.13
C SER A 89 7.97 -8.13 7.25
N ASN A 90 8.34 -6.85 7.35
CA ASN A 90 7.66 -5.85 8.19
C ASN A 90 6.46 -5.17 7.50
N GLY A 91 6.16 -5.55 6.25
CA GLY A 91 5.03 -5.06 5.47
C GLY A 91 5.30 -3.78 4.70
N ILE A 92 6.54 -3.28 4.72
CA ILE A 92 6.95 -2.15 3.89
C ILE A 92 6.94 -2.57 2.43
N ILE A 93 6.46 -1.67 1.57
CA ILE A 93 6.31 -1.90 0.13
C ILE A 93 7.37 -1.06 -0.59
N CYS A 94 8.21 -1.71 -1.38
CA CYS A 94 9.19 -1.08 -2.26
C CYS A 94 8.57 -0.90 -3.65
N LEU A 95 7.77 0.16 -3.84
CA LEU A 95 7.10 0.43 -5.10
C LEU A 95 7.30 1.90 -5.46
N ASP A 96 7.81 2.17 -6.66
CA ASP A 96 8.08 3.53 -7.13
C ASP A 96 6.84 4.44 -7.11
N LEU A 97 5.65 3.87 -7.33
CA LEU A 97 4.35 4.56 -7.19
C LEU A 97 4.16 5.23 -5.82
N LEU A 98 4.74 4.67 -4.76
CA LEU A 98 4.69 5.19 -3.40
C LEU A 98 5.91 6.06 -3.04
N GLY A 99 6.91 6.11 -3.93
CA GLY A 99 8.08 6.97 -3.83
C GLY A 99 7.80 8.39 -4.31
N GLN A 100 8.67 9.33 -3.94
CA GLN A 100 8.55 10.74 -4.38
C GLN A 100 8.70 10.92 -5.89
N GLN A 101 9.39 10.00 -6.58
CA GLN A 101 9.63 10.07 -8.02
C GLN A 101 8.43 9.57 -8.85
N GLY A 102 7.78 8.48 -8.43
CA GLY A 102 6.61 7.91 -9.11
C GLY A 102 5.25 8.41 -8.62
N TRP A 103 5.18 9.06 -7.44
CA TRP A 103 3.91 9.56 -6.91
C TRP A 103 3.36 10.72 -7.74
N SER A 104 2.05 10.67 -8.03
CA SER A 104 1.33 11.77 -8.63
C SER A 104 0.05 12.08 -7.83
N PRO A 105 -0.28 13.36 -7.58
CA PRO A 105 -1.49 13.75 -6.83
C PRO A 105 -2.81 13.32 -7.49
N VAL A 106 -2.77 12.84 -8.74
CA VAL A 106 -3.91 12.23 -9.43
C VAL A 106 -4.26 10.86 -8.85
N GLN A 107 -3.28 10.15 -8.28
CA GLN A 107 -3.46 8.85 -7.63
C GLN A 107 -4.30 9.00 -6.36
N ASN A 108 -5.06 7.97 -6.03
CA ASN A 108 -5.95 7.93 -4.88
C ASN A 108 -5.86 6.55 -4.20
N VAL A 109 -6.50 6.40 -3.04
CA VAL A 109 -6.43 5.16 -2.26
C VAL A 109 -6.89 3.94 -3.06
N GLU A 110 -7.93 4.10 -3.88
CA GLU A 110 -8.46 3.03 -4.74
C GLU A 110 -7.46 2.63 -5.82
N SER A 111 -6.85 3.60 -6.52
CA SER A 111 -5.87 3.31 -7.57
C SER A 111 -4.62 2.63 -7.01
N ILE A 112 -4.15 3.03 -5.82
CA ILE A 112 -3.06 2.34 -5.11
C ILE A 112 -3.45 0.90 -4.81
N CYS A 113 -4.65 0.66 -4.26
CA CYS A 113 -5.10 -0.69 -3.97
C CYS A 113 -5.19 -1.55 -5.24
N MET A 114 -5.71 -1.01 -6.34
CA MET A 114 -5.74 -1.73 -7.62
C MET A 114 -4.34 -2.02 -8.16
N SER A 115 -3.40 -1.09 -8.05
CA SER A 115 -2.00 -1.32 -8.43
C SER A 115 -1.36 -2.42 -7.60
N LEU A 116 -1.59 -2.44 -6.28
CA LEU A 116 -1.09 -3.49 -5.40
C LEU A 116 -1.76 -4.85 -5.69
N GLN A 117 -3.06 -4.86 -5.98
CA GLN A 117 -3.78 -6.08 -6.35
C GLN A 117 -3.22 -6.67 -7.63
N SER A 118 -3.02 -5.83 -8.65
CA SER A 118 -2.42 -6.22 -9.93
C SER A 118 -1.00 -6.73 -9.77
N MET A 119 -0.18 -6.05 -8.95
CA MET A 119 1.18 -6.49 -8.62
C MET A 119 1.18 -7.90 -7.99
N LEU A 120 0.30 -8.14 -7.01
CA LEU A 120 0.16 -9.46 -6.39
C LEU A 120 -0.36 -10.51 -7.38
N THR A 121 -1.34 -10.17 -8.21
CA THR A 121 -1.88 -11.07 -9.24
C THR A 121 -0.77 -11.53 -10.20
N GLY A 122 0.06 -10.60 -10.69
CA GLY A 122 1.13 -10.87 -11.65
C GLY A 122 2.35 -11.61 -11.08
N ASN A 123 2.44 -11.76 -9.77
CA ASN A 123 3.61 -12.36 -9.14
C ASN A 123 3.61 -13.89 -9.24
N THR A 124 4.72 -14.43 -9.72
CA THR A 124 4.95 -15.87 -9.88
C THR A 124 5.98 -16.42 -8.90
N LYS A 125 6.64 -15.55 -8.11
CA LYS A 125 7.73 -15.93 -7.22
C LYS A 125 7.35 -15.72 -5.75
N ASN A 126 7.52 -16.76 -4.94
CA ASN A 126 7.26 -16.70 -3.51
C ASN A 126 8.52 -16.29 -2.72
N GLU A 127 9.07 -15.11 -3.02
CA GLU A 127 10.32 -14.63 -2.44
C GLU A 127 10.17 -13.24 -1.82
N ARG A 128 11.13 -12.87 -0.96
CA ARG A 128 11.22 -11.54 -0.34
C ARG A 128 12.28 -10.70 -1.08
N PRO A 129 12.25 -9.36 -0.95
CA PRO A 129 13.32 -8.52 -1.48
C PRO A 129 14.70 -8.96 -0.95
N GLU A 130 15.73 -8.82 -1.79
CA GLU A 130 17.10 -9.07 -1.36
C GLU A 130 17.47 -8.17 -0.18
N GLY A 131 18.05 -8.75 0.87
CA GLY A 131 18.39 -8.00 2.08
C GLY A 131 17.23 -7.76 3.06
N ASP A 132 16.06 -8.41 2.89
CA ASP A 132 14.89 -8.27 3.78
C ASP A 132 15.24 -8.31 5.28
N GLN A 133 16.00 -9.32 5.72
CA GLN A 133 16.39 -9.45 7.12
C GLN A 133 17.23 -8.27 7.62
N GLN A 134 18.17 -7.78 6.80
CA GLN A 134 19.02 -6.66 7.15
C GLN A 134 18.22 -5.35 7.16
N PHE A 135 17.34 -5.18 6.19
CA PHE A 135 16.44 -4.03 6.12
C PHE A 135 15.53 -3.99 7.33
N VAL A 136 14.85 -5.08 7.67
CA VAL A 136 13.92 -5.14 8.80
C VAL A 136 14.64 -4.96 10.15
N ALA A 137 15.85 -5.49 10.28
CA ALA A 137 16.65 -5.35 11.51
C ALA A 137 17.22 -3.93 11.69
N ASN A 138 17.71 -3.29 10.62
CA ASN A 138 18.39 -2.00 10.69
C ASN A 138 17.45 -0.81 10.48
N ASN A 139 16.33 -1.01 9.80
CA ASN A 139 15.43 0.07 9.43
C ASN A 139 14.44 0.38 10.57
N ARG A 140 14.79 1.41 11.35
CA ARG A 140 13.89 2.06 12.32
C ARG A 140 13.15 3.27 11.75
N ARG A 141 13.35 3.56 10.45
CA ARG A 141 12.77 4.73 9.77
C ARG A 141 11.36 4.44 9.31
N ARG A 142 10.52 5.48 9.27
CA ARG A 142 9.17 5.38 8.71
C ARG A 142 9.27 5.01 7.23
N PRO A 143 8.34 4.21 6.68
CA PRO A 143 8.34 3.81 5.27
C PRO A 143 8.58 4.98 4.29
N ARG A 144 8.05 6.16 4.60
CA ARG A 144 8.21 7.38 3.79
C ARG A 144 9.61 8.00 3.79
N ASP A 145 10.39 7.80 4.85
CA ASP A 145 11.75 8.35 5.00
C ASP A 145 12.83 7.38 4.51
N ILE A 146 12.43 6.31 3.83
CA ILE A 146 13.31 5.30 3.27
C ILE A 146 13.58 5.66 1.82
N ASP A 147 14.83 5.99 1.53
CA ASP A 147 15.31 6.14 0.17
C ASP A 147 15.48 4.74 -0.42
N PHE A 148 14.48 4.27 -1.15
CA PHE A 148 14.59 3.02 -1.89
C PHE A 148 15.45 3.26 -3.11
N TYR A 149 16.61 2.61 -3.17
CA TYR A 149 17.39 2.52 -4.39
C TYR A 149 16.72 1.49 -5.30
N TYR A 150 15.92 1.98 -6.25
CA TYR A 150 15.29 1.13 -7.25
C TYR A 150 16.36 0.68 -8.25
N HIS A 151 16.73 -0.60 -8.20
CA HIS A 151 17.57 -1.21 -9.22
C HIS A 151 16.72 -1.57 -10.45
N ASP A 152 16.00 -0.61 -11.02
CA ASP A 152 15.30 -0.78 -12.29
C ASP A 152 16.14 -0.18 -13.41
N ASN A 153 17.24 -0.87 -13.72
CA ASN A 153 18.01 -0.64 -14.95
C ASN A 153 18.06 -1.95 -15.72
N THR A 154 16.93 -2.36 -16.29
CA THR A 154 16.96 -3.31 -17.41
C THR A 154 15.83 -2.98 -18.37
N VAL A 155 16.04 -1.92 -19.14
CA VAL A 155 15.57 -1.84 -20.53
C VAL A 155 16.61 -2.45 -21.46
#